data_AF-A0A2D0IT79-F1
#
_entry.id   AF-A0A2D0IT79-F1
#
_cell.length_a   1.000
_cell.length_b   1.000
_cell.length_c   1.000
_cell.angle_alpha   90.00
_cell.angle_beta   90.00
_cell.angle_gamma   90.00
#
_symmetry.space_group_name_H-M   'P 1'
#
loop_
_entity.id
_entity.type
_entity.pdbx_description
1 polymer ?
#
loop_
_entity_poly.entity_id
_entity_poly.type
_entity_poly.pdbx_seq_one_letter_code
_entity_poly.pdbx_strand_id
1 'polypeptide(L)'
;MIFGWNEYVKFNNNEHPEFQNVFTTPKIVFSVLTYDSQENYNDIENCFKNKEFHITIGNEKYNLGKRARSLVGTIPYEIISWYEGHDSLKFGTELKKAGETKRLCMNWI
;
A
#
# COMPACT_ATOMS: atom_id res chain seq x y z
N MET A 1 10.65 7.76 -0.45
CA MET A 1 9.59 6.75 -0.69
C MET A 1 9.77 5.66 0.33
N ILE A 2 8.76 5.43 1.18
CA ILE A 2 8.81 4.38 2.21
C ILE A 2 7.79 3.31 1.81
N PHE A 3 8.27 2.08 1.71
CA PHE A 3 7.43 0.92 1.40
C PHE A 3 7.15 0.15 2.69
N GLY A 4 5.87 0.07 3.06
CA GLY A 4 5.43 -0.65 4.25
C GLY A 4 4.47 -1.77 3.87
N TRP A 5 4.86 -3.01 4.16
CA TRP A 5 3.95 -4.15 4.15
C TRP A 5 3.56 -4.44 5.60
N ASN A 6 2.29 -4.23 5.94
CA ASN A 6 1.76 -4.56 7.26
C ASN A 6 1.01 -5.88 7.17
N GLU A 7 1.61 -6.94 7.69
CA GLU A 7 0.86 -8.14 8.01
C GLU A 7 0.18 -7.97 9.34
N TYR A 8 -1.14 -8.20 9.36
CA TYR A 8 -1.87 -8.21 10.59
C TYR A 8 -1.55 -9.49 11.34
N VAL A 9 -0.86 -9.33 12.48
CA VAL A 9 -0.93 -10.31 13.56
C VAL A 9 -2.40 -10.37 13.96
N LYS A 10 -3.02 -11.53 13.82
CA LYS A 10 -4.40 -11.77 14.24
C LYS A 10 -4.41 -11.71 15.76
N PHE A 11 -4.69 -10.54 16.34
CA PHE A 11 -4.87 -10.43 17.78
C PHE A 11 -6.07 -11.28 18.18
N ASN A 12 -5.95 -11.98 19.31
CA ASN A 12 -7.10 -12.66 19.88
C ASN A 12 -8.10 -11.58 20.29
N ASN A 13 -9.25 -11.51 19.61
CA ASN A 13 -10.22 -10.42 19.75
C ASN A 13 -10.77 -10.24 21.18
N ASN A 14 -10.50 -11.20 22.08
CA ASN A 14 -10.84 -11.17 23.50
C ASN A 14 -9.82 -10.41 24.37
N GLU A 15 -8.59 -10.20 23.91
CA GLU A 15 -7.53 -9.55 24.69
C GLU A 15 -7.45 -8.03 24.44
N HIS A 16 -7.85 -7.57 23.25
CA HIS A 16 -7.81 -6.16 22.86
C HIS A 16 -9.00 -5.74 21.98
N PRO A 17 -10.21 -5.56 22.56
CA PRO A 17 -11.42 -5.20 21.84
C PRO A 17 -11.35 -3.83 21.14
N GLU A 18 -10.48 -2.93 21.60
CA GLU A 18 -10.23 -1.61 21.01
C GLU A 18 -9.66 -1.67 19.58
N PHE A 19 -9.06 -2.80 19.18
CA PHE A 19 -8.52 -2.97 17.83
C PHE A 19 -9.47 -3.70 16.86
N GLN A 20 -10.69 -4.05 17.30
CA GLN A 20 -11.65 -4.87 16.53
C GLN A 20 -12.04 -4.31 15.15
N ASN A 21 -11.89 -3.01 14.92
CA ASN A 21 -12.38 -2.35 13.69
C ASN A 21 -11.31 -1.71 12.81
N VAL A 22 -10.03 -1.73 13.20
CA VAL A 22 -9.06 -0.88 12.51
C VAL A 22 -8.48 -1.57 11.27
N PHE A 23 -8.45 -2.91 11.21
CA PHE A 23 -7.61 -3.61 10.21
C PHE A 23 -8.01 -5.07 9.86
N THR A 24 -9.13 -5.28 9.17
CA THR A 24 -9.62 -6.63 8.82
C THR A 24 -9.22 -7.14 7.43
N THR A 25 -8.77 -6.26 6.54
CA THR A 25 -8.41 -6.61 5.15
C THR A 25 -6.90 -6.42 4.93
N PRO A 26 -6.17 -7.34 4.29
CA PRO A 26 -4.76 -7.16 3.91
C PRO A 26 -4.58 -5.87 3.10
N LYS A 27 -3.59 -5.03 3.48
CA LYS A 27 -3.37 -3.72 2.86
C LYS A 27 -1.93 -3.50 2.46
N ILE A 28 -1.74 -2.94 1.28
CA ILE A 28 -0.47 -2.32 0.89
C ILE A 28 -0.59 -0.85 1.21
N VAL A 29 0.39 -0.34 1.95
CA VAL A 29 0.49 1.09 2.26
C VAL A 29 1.66 1.66 1.49
N PHE A 30 1.38 2.68 0.70
CA PHE A 30 2.37 3.41 -0.07
C PHE A 30 2.39 4.86 0.41
N SER A 31 3.51 5.32 0.95
CA SER A 31 3.71 6.72 1.35
C SER A 31 4.69 7.41 0.40
N VAL A 32 4.26 8.54 -0.14
CA VAL A 32 5.05 9.46 -0.94
C VAL A 32 5.08 10.81 -0.27
N LEU A 33 6.28 11.29 0.02
CA LEU A 33 6.52 12.64 0.49
C LEU A 33 7.02 13.48 -0.68
N THR A 34 6.40 14.63 -0.91
CA THR A 34 6.87 15.63 -1.87
C THR A 34 7.49 16.78 -1.11
N TYR A 35 8.51 17.42 -1.70
CA TYR A 35 9.09 18.63 -1.12
C TYR A 35 8.34 19.88 -1.65
N ASP A 36 7.97 20.73 -0.70
CA ASP A 36 7.89 22.19 -0.74
C ASP A 36 6.85 22.90 -1.63
N SER A 37 5.97 22.20 -2.35
CA SER A 37 4.85 22.88 -3.05
C SER A 37 3.55 22.08 -3.13
N GLN A 38 2.42 22.78 -2.97
CA GLN A 38 1.07 22.25 -3.16
C GLN A 38 0.84 21.78 -4.60
N GLU A 39 1.50 22.40 -5.57
CA GLU A 39 1.45 22.00 -6.98
C GLU A 39 2.07 20.61 -7.18
N ASN A 40 3.27 20.38 -6.65
CA ASN A 40 3.92 19.07 -6.68
C ASN A 40 3.08 18.00 -5.99
N TYR A 41 2.46 18.36 -4.86
CA TYR A 41 1.52 17.48 -4.17
C TYR A 41 0.34 17.10 -5.06
N ASN A 42 -0.31 18.07 -5.71
CA ASN A 42 -1.45 17.82 -6.58
C ASN A 42 -1.08 16.96 -7.80
N ASP A 43 0.09 17.21 -8.39
CA ASP A 43 0.59 16.43 -9.53
C ASP A 43 0.88 14.97 -9.15
N ILE A 44 1.50 14.77 -7.98
CA ILE A 44 1.77 13.43 -7.47
C ILE A 44 0.47 12.74 -7.05
N GLU A 45 -0.47 13.45 -6.42
CA GLU A 45 -1.80 12.92 -6.10
C GLU A 45 -2.55 12.48 -7.37
N ASN A 46 -2.46 13.26 -8.44
CA ASN A 46 -3.03 12.92 -9.75
C ASN A 46 -2.34 11.71 -10.40
N CYS A 47 -1.08 11.42 -10.07
CA CYS A 47 -0.42 10.19 -10.52
C CYS A 47 -1.08 8.93 -9.97
N PHE A 48 -1.69 9.00 -8.77
CA PHE A 48 -2.29 7.86 -8.09
C PHE A 48 -3.82 7.85 -8.15
N LYS A 49 -4.44 9.03 -8.15
CA LYS A 49 -5.89 9.19 -8.12
C LYS A 49 -6.52 8.55 -9.36
N ASN A 50 -7.54 7.72 -9.13
CA ASN A 50 -8.32 7.01 -10.15
C ASN A 50 -7.59 5.92 -10.97
N LYS A 51 -6.30 5.69 -10.73
CA LYS A 51 -5.52 4.62 -11.40
C LYS A 51 -5.53 3.32 -10.60
N GLU A 52 -5.37 2.21 -11.30
CA GLU A 52 -5.13 0.92 -10.67
C GLU A 52 -3.66 0.74 -10.37
N PHE A 53 -3.35 0.14 -9.22
CA PHE A 53 -1.98 -0.16 -8.84
C PHE A 53 -1.65 -1.63 -9.14
N HIS A 54 -0.69 -1.82 -10.05
CA HIS A 54 -0.21 -3.12 -10.48
C HIS A 54 1.21 -3.34 -9.99
N ILE A 55 1.48 -4.53 -9.44
CA ILE A 55 2.82 -4.95 -9.03
C ILE A 55 3.21 -6.21 -9.79
N THR A 56 4.46 -6.27 -10.25
CA THR A 56 5.06 -7.48 -10.82
C THR A 56 6.30 -7.87 -10.00
N ILE A 57 6.37 -9.13 -9.57
CA ILE A 57 7.56 -9.73 -8.97
C ILE A 57 8.02 -10.90 -9.86
N GLY A 58 9.14 -10.73 -10.55
CA GLY A 58 9.58 -11.73 -11.55
C GLY A 58 8.53 -11.89 -12.66
N ASN A 59 7.88 -13.05 -12.73
CA ASN A 59 6.80 -13.34 -13.69
C ASN A 59 5.40 -13.22 -13.06
N GLU A 60 5.31 -13.09 -11.74
CA GLU A 60 4.04 -13.00 -11.02
C GLU A 60 3.50 -11.57 -11.08
N LYS A 61 2.18 -11.44 -11.32
CA LYS A 61 1.49 -10.16 -11.44
C LYS A 61 0.36 -10.07 -10.42
N TYR A 62 0.23 -8.90 -9.81
CA TYR A 62 -0.73 -8.59 -8.75
C TYR A 62 -1.46 -7.31 -9.12
N ASN A 63 -2.79 -7.36 -9.27
CA ASN A 63 -3.60 -6.15 -9.43
C ASN A 63 -4.23 -5.79 -8.08
N LEU A 64 -3.72 -4.72 -7.49
CA LEU A 64 -4.17 -4.24 -6.18
C LEU A 64 -5.39 -3.32 -6.28
N GLY A 65 -5.87 -3.08 -7.51
CA GLY A 65 -7.01 -2.24 -7.80
C GLY A 65 -6.72 -0.76 -7.54
N LYS A 66 -7.80 0.00 -7.41
CA LYS A 66 -7.71 1.44 -7.12
C LYS A 66 -7.44 1.67 -5.64
N ARG A 67 -6.85 2.82 -5.35
CA ARG A 67 -6.65 3.28 -3.98
C ARG A 67 -8.00 3.35 -3.23
N ALA A 68 -8.09 2.62 -2.13
CA ALA A 68 -9.31 2.53 -1.32
C ALA A 68 -9.50 3.77 -0.44
N ARG A 69 -8.40 4.33 0.07
CA ARG A 69 -8.38 5.53 0.91
C ARG A 69 -7.07 6.28 0.73
N SER A 70 -7.09 7.59 0.95
CA SER A 70 -5.91 8.42 1.16
C SER A 70 -6.06 9.27 2.41
N LEU A 71 -4.92 9.58 3.01
CA LEU A 71 -4.78 10.55 4.07
C LEU A 71 -3.73 11.54 3.58
N VAL A 72 -4.02 12.82 3.77
CA VAL A 72 -2.96 13.82 3.87
C VAL A 72 -2.19 13.44 5.13
N GLY A 73 -0.90 13.14 5.00
CA GLY A 73 -0.10 12.70 6.14
C GLY A 73 -0.03 13.76 7.25
N THR A 74 0.59 13.40 8.37
CA THR A 74 0.81 14.33 9.50
C THR A 74 1.84 15.42 9.18
N ILE A 75 2.52 15.28 8.04
CA ILE A 75 3.53 16.20 7.51
C ILE A 75 2.95 16.85 6.23
N PRO A 76 3.16 18.16 6.00
CA PRO A 76 2.78 18.80 4.75
C PRO A 76 3.29 18.01 3.54
N TYR A 77 2.41 17.83 2.56
CA TYR A 77 2.71 17.20 1.27
C TYR A 77 3.08 15.71 1.32
N GLU A 78 2.62 14.98 2.34
CA GLU A 78 2.64 13.52 2.34
C GLU A 78 1.32 12.95 1.80
N ILE A 79 1.44 11.99 0.88
CA ILE A 79 0.33 11.20 0.35
C ILE A 79 0.50 9.77 0.84
N ILE A 80 -0.41 9.33 1.71
CA ILE A 80 -0.49 7.93 2.12
C ILE A 80 -1.64 7.28 1.37
N SER A 81 -1.34 6.21 0.64
CA SER A 81 -2.29 5.47 -0.19
C SER A 81 -2.43 4.03 0.32
N TRP A 82 -3.67 3.61 0.57
CA TRP A 82 -3.98 2.23 0.93
C TRP A 82 -4.64 1.51 -0.24
N TYR A 83 -4.14 0.31 -0.51
CA TYR A 83 -4.69 -0.60 -1.50
C TYR A 83 -5.17 -1.87 -0.80
N GLU A 84 -6.43 -2.20 -1.03
CA GLU A 84 -7.10 -3.35 -0.43
C GLU A 84 -7.55 -4.28 -1.54
N GLY A 85 -7.33 -5.58 -1.39
CA GLY A 85 -7.69 -6.53 -2.43
C GLY A 85 -7.13 -7.92 -2.19
N HIS A 86 -7.70 -8.90 -2.89
CA HIS A 86 -7.29 -10.28 -2.80
C HIS A 86 -5.83 -10.48 -3.23
N ASP A 87 -5.36 -9.73 -4.23
CA ASP A 87 -3.98 -9.80 -4.70
C ASP A 87 -2.98 -9.11 -3.76
N SER A 88 -3.43 -8.20 -2.88
CA SER A 88 -2.58 -7.68 -1.80
C SER A 88 -2.08 -8.83 -0.91
N LEU A 89 -2.98 -9.74 -0.50
CA LEU A 89 -2.61 -10.89 0.34
C LEU A 89 -1.60 -11.82 -0.33
N LYS A 90 -1.82 -12.11 -1.62
CA LYS A 90 -0.90 -12.95 -2.40
C LYS A 90 0.47 -12.31 -2.52
N PHE A 91 0.51 -11.01 -2.80
CA PHE A 91 1.75 -10.24 -2.88
C PHE A 91 2.54 -10.30 -1.56
N GLY A 92 1.87 -10.10 -0.41
CA GLY A 92 2.51 -10.25 0.89
C GLY A 92 3.12 -11.63 1.13
N THR A 93 2.40 -12.67 0.73
CA THR A 93 2.88 -14.05 0.80
C THR A 93 4.11 -14.27 -0.08
N GLU A 94 4.14 -13.64 -1.26
CA GLU A 94 5.31 -13.69 -2.16
C GLU A 94 6.53 -13.01 -1.54
N LEU A 95 6.37 -11.85 -0.89
CA LEU A 95 7.48 -11.14 -0.23
C LEU A 95 8.14 -11.94 0.90
N LYS A 96 7.42 -12.88 1.51
CA LYS A 96 7.93 -13.75 2.58
C LYS A 96 8.80 -14.89 2.08
N LYS A 97 8.81 -15.19 0.78
CA LYS A 97 9.66 -16.23 0.22
C LYS A 97 11.12 -15.79 0.33
N ALA A 98 11.82 -16.33 1.32
CA ALA A 98 13.20 -15.97 1.62
C ALA A 98 14.18 -16.56 0.59
N GLY A 99 15.30 -15.87 0.38
CA GLY A 99 16.46 -16.40 -0.36
C GLY A 99 16.50 -16.10 -1.86
N GLU A 100 15.49 -15.43 -2.42
CA GLU A 100 15.45 -15.09 -3.85
C GLU A 100 15.40 -13.58 -4.09
N THR A 101 16.37 -13.05 -4.84
CA THR A 101 16.30 -11.68 -5.37
C THR A 101 15.44 -11.67 -6.62
N LYS A 102 14.30 -10.97 -6.59
CA LYS A 102 13.40 -10.81 -7.73
C LYS A 102 13.30 -9.35 -8.15
N ARG A 103 13.04 -9.12 -9.44
CA ARG A 103 12.73 -7.78 -9.96
C ARG A 103 11.33 -7.38 -9.50
N LEU A 104 11.24 -6.24 -8.82
CA LEU A 104 9.99 -5.60 -8.43
C LEU A 104 9.70 -4.47 -9.43
N CYS A 105 8.53 -4.51 -10.07
CA CYS A 105 8.01 -3.42 -10.89
C CYS A 105 6.67 -2.96 -10.31
N MET A 106 6.51 -1.64 -10.19
CA MET A 106 5.32 -0.97 -9.66
C MET A 106 4.80 -0.03 -10.73
N ASN A 107 3.51 -0.12 -11.05
CA ASN A 107 2.89 0.70 -12.08
C ASN A 107 1.49 1.17 -11.69
N TRP A 108 1.19 2.43 -11.95
CA TRP A 108 -0.13 3.02 -11.79
C TRP A 108 -0.70 3.31 -13.17
N ILE A 109 -1.69 2.50 -13.57
CA ILE A 109 -2.29 2.51 -14.91
C ILE A 109 -3.73 3.00 -14.83
#